data_AF-A0A3B9BFR7-F1
#
_entry.id   AF-A0A3B9BFR7-F1
#
_cell.length_a   1.000
_cell.length_b   1.000
_cell.length_c   1.000
_cell.angle_alpha   90.00
_cell.angle_beta   90.00
_cell.angle_gamma   90.00
#
_symmetry.space_group_name_H-M   'P 1'
#
loop_
_entity.id
_entity.type
_entity.pdbx_description
1 polymer ?
#
loop_
_entity_poly.entity_id
_entity_poly.type
_entity_poly.pdbx_seq_one_letter_code
_entity_poly.pdbx_strand_id
1 'polypeptide(L)'
;MQGFLDTIVSAGASMRTAKRNCENISKANGGCQSFDASGLDKSSAGVSSDDGNLNYDQWDVFSGTMKATSELQLNWRNFTGF
;
A
#
# COMPACT_ATOMS: atom_id res chain seq x y z
N MET A 1 -17.61 40.54 -12.19
CA MET A 1 -17.09 39.51 -11.26
C MET A 1 -16.07 38.71 -12.04
N GLN A 2 -14.92 38.43 -11.44
CA GLN A 2 -13.91 37.55 -12.03
C GLN A 2 -13.68 36.42 -11.03
N GLY A 3 -13.76 35.18 -11.51
CA GLY A 3 -13.57 34.00 -10.68
C GLY A 3 -12.50 33.12 -11.30
N PHE A 4 -11.65 32.54 -10.45
CA PHE A 4 -10.65 31.56 -10.83
C PHE A 4 -10.96 30.24 -10.14
N LEU A 5 -10.89 29.15 -10.90
CA LEU A 5 -11.04 27.80 -10.38
C LEU A 5 -9.78 27.04 -10.77
N ASP A 6 -8.95 26.71 -9.78
CA ASP A 6 -7.81 25.83 -9.95
C ASP A 6 -8.18 24.44 -9.45
N THR A 7 -7.74 23.40 -10.15
CA THR A 7 -7.99 22.01 -9.76
C THR A 7 -6.73 21.18 -9.95
N ILE A 8 -6.29 20.55 -8.86
CA ILE A 8 -5.16 19.64 -8.82
C ILE A 8 -5.70 18.23 -8.66
N VAL A 9 -5.29 17.33 -9.56
CA VAL A 9 -5.59 15.90 -9.48
C VAL A 9 -4.29 15.15 -9.24
N SER A 10 -4.31 14.19 -8.33
CA SER A 10 -3.18 13.34 -7.99
C SER A 10 -3.64 11.88 -7.94
N ALA A 11 -2.82 10.99 -8.50
CA ALA A 11 -3.03 9.55 -8.45
C ALA A 11 -1.78 8.88 -7.89
N GLY A 12 -1.96 7.81 -7.11
CA GLY A 12 -0.87 7.02 -6.55
C GLY A 12 -1.21 5.54 -6.58
N ALA A 13 -0.18 4.70 -6.62
CA ALA A 13 -0.30 3.25 -6.51
C ALA A 13 0.74 2.73 -5.52
N SER A 14 0.43 1.64 -4.84
CA SER A 14 1.38 0.93 -3.97
C SER A 14 1.61 -0.47 -4.49
N MET A 15 2.88 -0.81 -4.69
CA MET A 15 3.34 -2.12 -5.16
C MET A 15 4.25 -2.77 -4.11
N ARG A 16 4.18 -4.10 -3.99
CA ARG A 16 5.14 -4.84 -3.16
C ARG A 16 6.42 -5.08 -3.95
N THR A 17 7.55 -4.55 -3.47
CA THR A 17 8.84 -4.66 -4.18
C THR A 17 9.69 -5.86 -3.73
N ALA A 18 9.47 -6.37 -2.53
CA ALA A 18 10.24 -7.47 -1.95
C ALA A 18 9.44 -8.78 -1.94
N LYS A 19 10.16 -9.90 -2.05
CA LYS A 19 9.58 -11.23 -1.82
C LYS A 19 9.18 -11.38 -0.35
N ARG A 20 8.10 -12.11 -0.11
CA ARG A 20 7.65 -12.50 1.23
C ARG A 20 8.73 -13.38 1.89
N ASN A 21 9.03 -13.13 3.17
CA ASN A 21 9.89 -14.04 3.93
C ASN A 21 9.12 -15.34 4.18
N CYS A 22 9.63 -16.47 3.70
CA CYS A 22 8.93 -17.75 3.83
C CYS A 22 8.92 -18.28 5.26
N GLU A 23 9.73 -17.73 6.16
CA GLU A 23 9.82 -18.08 7.58
C GLU A 23 8.60 -17.57 8.38
N ASN A 24 7.95 -16.52 7.90
CA ASN A 24 6.76 -15.91 8.52
C ASN A 24 5.44 -16.56 8.05
N ILE A 25 5.53 -17.66 7.31
CA ILE A 25 4.38 -18.37 6.74
C ILE A 25 4.44 -19.79 7.26
N SER A 26 3.30 -20.35 7.66
CA SER A 26 3.23 -21.76 8.03
C SER A 26 3.60 -22.67 6.85
N LYS A 27 4.19 -23.84 7.13
CA LYS A 27 4.47 -24.86 6.10
C LYS A 27 3.23 -25.24 5.28
N ALA A 28 2.07 -25.31 5.93
CA ALA A 28 0.80 -25.65 5.28
C ALA A 28 0.34 -24.57 4.28
N ASN A 29 0.71 -23.30 4.49
CA ASN A 29 0.36 -22.17 3.64
C ASN A 29 1.48 -21.80 2.64
N GLY A 30 2.44 -22.70 2.40
CA GLY A 30 3.54 -22.49 1.43
C GLY A 30 4.78 -21.78 2.00
N GLY A 31 5.00 -21.85 3.32
CA GLY A 31 6.24 -21.41 3.96
C GLY A 31 7.48 -22.24 3.59
N CYS A 32 8.66 -21.84 4.07
CA CYS A 32 9.90 -22.56 3.81
C CYS A 32 9.78 -24.05 4.21
N GLN A 33 10.12 -24.97 3.31
CA GLN A 33 10.08 -26.41 3.61
C GLN A 33 11.39 -26.96 4.20
N SER A 34 12.44 -26.15 4.27
CA SER A 34 13.77 -26.58 4.71
C SER A 34 14.03 -26.24 6.17
N PHE A 35 14.63 -27.18 6.91
CA PHE A 35 15.19 -26.93 8.24
C PHE A 35 16.40 -25.99 8.13
N ASP A 36 16.64 -25.16 9.15
CA ASP A 36 17.84 -24.33 9.21
C ASP A 36 19.10 -25.16 9.54
N ALA A 37 20.26 -24.50 9.58
CA ALA A 37 21.53 -25.17 9.90
C ALA A 37 21.58 -25.75 11.34
N SER A 38 20.62 -25.40 12.20
CA SER A 38 20.44 -25.95 13.55
C SER A 38 19.44 -27.11 13.60
N GLY A 39 18.85 -27.50 12.46
CA GLY A 39 17.85 -28.56 12.38
C GLY A 39 16.45 -28.13 12.82
N LEU A 40 16.24 -26.83 13.04
CA LEU A 40 14.95 -26.27 13.43
C LEU A 40 14.12 -25.90 12.20
N ASP A 41 12.80 -25.99 12.36
CA ASP A 41 11.87 -25.62 11.30
C ASP A 41 11.91 -24.10 11.07
N LYS A 42 12.33 -23.71 9.86
CA LYS A 42 12.34 -22.31 9.44
C LYS A 42 10.94 -21.68 9.40
N SER A 43 9.91 -22.50 9.27
CA SER A 43 8.52 -22.09 9.15
C SER A 43 7.72 -22.55 10.36
N SER A 44 8.13 -22.05 11.53
CA SER A 44 7.52 -22.35 12.82
C SER A 44 6.27 -21.51 13.12
N ALA A 45 5.88 -20.62 12.20
CA ALA A 45 4.61 -19.91 12.27
C ALA A 45 3.45 -20.92 12.28
N GLY A 46 2.60 -20.87 13.32
CA GLY A 46 1.39 -21.69 13.39
C GLY A 46 0.51 -21.51 12.15
N VAL A 47 -0.33 -22.50 11.81
CA VAL A 47 -1.21 -22.40 10.63
C VAL A 47 -2.16 -21.19 10.66
N SER A 48 -2.47 -20.70 11.86
CA SER A 48 -3.26 -19.49 12.13
C SER A 48 -2.39 -18.26 12.44
N SER A 49 -1.06 -18.41 12.46
CA SER A 49 -0.09 -17.33 12.63
C SER A 49 0.27 -16.81 11.24
N ASP A 50 -0.47 -15.81 10.77
CA ASP A 50 -0.10 -15.06 9.57
C ASP A 50 0.60 -13.77 10.02
N ASP A 51 1.92 -13.74 9.90
CA ASP A 51 2.75 -12.59 10.24
C ASP A 51 3.30 -11.90 8.99
N GLY A 52 2.63 -12.06 7.83
CA GLY A 52 3.20 -11.55 6.59
C GLY A 52 2.42 -11.73 5.31
N ASN A 53 1.27 -11.05 5.19
CA ASN A 53 0.73 -10.58 3.90
C ASN A 53 0.70 -11.66 2.81
N LEU A 54 -0.05 -12.74 3.08
CA LEU A 54 -0.32 -13.81 2.11
C LEU A 54 -1.08 -13.31 0.86
N ASN A 55 -1.75 -12.16 0.95
CA ASN A 55 -2.63 -11.66 -0.10
C ASN A 55 -1.94 -11.06 -1.33
N TYR A 56 -0.65 -10.71 -1.27
CA TYR A 56 0.04 -10.04 -2.39
C TYR A 56 1.46 -10.55 -2.57
N ASP A 57 1.77 -10.94 -3.81
CA ASP A 57 3.08 -11.41 -4.24
C ASP A 57 4.00 -10.25 -4.64
N GLN A 58 5.26 -10.57 -4.91
CA GLN A 58 6.21 -9.56 -5.39
C GLN A 58 5.72 -9.00 -6.74
N TRP A 59 5.72 -7.67 -6.85
CA TRP A 59 5.23 -6.87 -7.97
C TRP A 59 3.72 -6.69 -8.06
N ASP A 60 2.96 -7.26 -7.12
CA ASP A 60 1.53 -7.00 -7.05
C ASP A 60 1.27 -5.57 -6.58
N VAL A 61 0.43 -4.88 -7.35
CA VAL A 61 -0.18 -3.60 -6.96
C VAL A 61 -1.35 -3.91 -6.05
N PHE A 62 -1.27 -3.46 -4.80
CA PHE A 62 -2.28 -3.78 -3.78
C PHE A 62 -3.12 -2.58 -3.37
N SER A 63 -2.75 -1.38 -3.79
CA SER A 63 -3.50 -0.15 -3.48
C SER A 63 -3.38 0.84 -4.62
N GLY A 64 -4.49 1.52 -4.90
CA GLY A 64 -4.57 2.67 -5.78
C GLY A 64 -5.31 3.79 -5.06
N THR A 65 -4.80 5.02 -5.15
CA THR A 65 -5.40 6.20 -4.55
C THR A 65 -5.56 7.30 -5.59
N MET A 66 -6.66 8.03 -5.51
CA MET A 66 -6.91 9.24 -6.30
C MET A 66 -7.35 10.36 -5.37
N LYS A 67 -6.83 11.55 -5.60
CA LYS A 67 -7.17 12.76 -4.85
C LYS A 67 -7.37 13.89 -5.84
N ALA A 68 -8.48 14.61 -5.70
CA ALA A 68 -8.72 15.87 -6.38
C ALA A 68 -8.88 16.97 -5.35
N THR A 69 -8.33 18.15 -5.61
CA THR A 69 -8.46 19.33 -4.76
C THR A 69 -8.72 20.53 -5.67
N SER A 70 -9.79 21.25 -5.40
CA SER A 70 -10.18 22.43 -6.18
C SER A 70 -10.22 23.66 -5.29
N GLU A 71 -9.69 24.78 -5.78
CA GLU A 71 -9.69 26.07 -5.11
C GLU A 71 -10.50 27.07 -5.96
N LEU A 72 -11.50 27.69 -5.34
CA LEU A 72 -12.37 28.67 -5.98
C LEU A 72 -12.10 30.06 -5.38
N GLN A 73 -11.53 30.96 -6.19
CA GLN A 73 -11.35 32.35 -5.81
C GLN A 73 -12.37 33.23 -6.52
N LEU A 74 -13.09 34.06 -5.77
CA LEU A 74 -14.06 35.03 -6.30
C LEU A 74 -13.61 36.45 -5.98
N ASN A 75 -13.49 37.29 -7.01
CA ASN A 75 -13.16 38.70 -6.88
C ASN A 75 -14.37 39.58 -7.23
N TRP A 76 -14.78 40.41 -6.27
CA TRP A 76 -15.83 41.42 -6.46
C TRP A 76 -15.37 42.81 -5.98
N ARG A 77 -15.22 43.73 -6.95
CA ARG A 77 -14.74 45.10 -6.71
C ARG A 77 -13.40 45.09 -5.95
N ASN A 78 -13.37 45.58 -4.70
CA ASN A 78 -12.16 45.67 -3.86
C ASN A 78 -12.09 44.58 -2.77
N PHE A 79 -12.87 43.50 -2.88
CA PHE A 79 -12.89 42.39 -1.91
C PHE A 79 -12.47 41.07 -2.59
N THR A 80 -11.53 40.37 -1.94
CA THR A 80 -11.07 39.01 -2.28
C THR A 80 -11.41 38.07 -1.14
N GLY A 81 -11.98 36.90 -1.46
CA GLY A 81 -12.21 35.78 -0.54
C GLY A 81 -11.57 34.50 -1.07
N PHE A 82 -11.15 33.62 -0.16
CA PHE A 82 -10.50 32.33 -0.39
C PHE A 82 -11.29 31.21 0.28
#